data_AF-A0A1H0XE42-F1
#
_entry.id   AF-A0A1H0XE42-F1
#
_cell.length_a   1.000
_cell.length_b   1.000
_cell.length_c   1.000
_cell.angle_alpha   90.00
_cell.angle_beta   90.00
_cell.angle_gamma   90.00
#
_symmetry.space_group_name_H-M   'P 1'
#
loop_
_entity.id
_entity.type
_entity.pdbx_description
1 polymer ?
#
loop_
_entity_poly.entity_id
_entity_poly.type
_entity_poly.pdbx_seq_one_letter_code
_entity_poly.pdbx_strand_id
1 'polypeptide(L)'
;MIRRWEIRKISSQSFFLIVCIFILLSVAGLAFTIKPSGKYRLDFFTKHNQFYLCDSAYKSNTGSNTFWTPEAYHDRLGVDYDILGIGIESYGHVKADLEILDSADPQTDFGQYNHVVEAGITIQSGLLQVLNFPDYKSYLKLIIKPGKYRVRVYSSGLGNVDTEADEGQDHYKITMWPDSRMERKVLKQLVKK
;
A
#
# COMPACT_ATOMS: atom_id res chain seq x y z
N MET A 1 -41.88 -73.20 -12.89
CA MET A 1 -41.79 -72.61 -14.25
C MET A 1 -41.44 -71.14 -14.08
N ILE A 2 -40.28 -70.75 -14.60
CA ILE A 2 -39.48 -69.55 -14.28
C ILE A 2 -39.86 -68.38 -15.19
N ARG A 3 -40.02 -67.15 -14.65
CA ARG A 3 -39.67 -65.83 -15.26
C ARG A 3 -39.70 -64.77 -14.15
N ARG A 4 -38.88 -63.73 -14.07
CA ARG A 4 -37.55 -63.35 -14.60
C ARG A 4 -37.21 -62.08 -13.79
N TRP A 5 -36.08 -62.04 -13.08
CA TRP A 5 -35.65 -60.88 -12.29
C TRP A 5 -35.26 -59.72 -13.22
N GLU A 6 -35.83 -58.53 -13.04
CA GLU A 6 -35.32 -57.30 -13.64
C GLU A 6 -34.27 -56.66 -12.71
N ILE A 7 -33.02 -56.75 -13.12
CA ILE A 7 -31.91 -55.98 -12.54
C ILE A 7 -32.05 -54.55 -13.09
N ARG A 8 -32.44 -53.61 -12.23
CA ARG A 8 -32.43 -52.17 -12.57
C ARG A 8 -30.99 -51.74 -12.85
N LYS A 9 -30.74 -51.47 -14.14
CA LYS A 9 -29.48 -50.93 -14.65
C LYS A 9 -29.34 -49.49 -14.15
N ILE A 10 -28.58 -49.29 -13.07
CA ILE A 10 -28.18 -47.95 -12.64
C ILE A 10 -27.38 -47.33 -13.78
N SER A 11 -27.87 -46.21 -14.31
CA SER A 11 -27.26 -45.57 -15.48
C SER A 11 -25.92 -44.94 -15.10
N SER A 12 -24.90 -45.19 -15.92
CA SER A 12 -23.54 -44.63 -15.80
C SER A 12 -23.51 -43.09 -15.67
N GLN A 13 -24.55 -42.44 -16.18
CA GLN A 13 -24.69 -40.98 -16.16
C GLN A 13 -24.88 -40.40 -14.74
N SER A 14 -25.45 -41.17 -13.81
CA SER A 14 -25.66 -40.72 -12.43
C SER A 14 -24.42 -40.83 -11.54
N PHE A 15 -23.44 -41.65 -11.93
CA PHE A 15 -22.19 -41.83 -11.18
C PHE A 15 -21.15 -40.76 -11.54
N PHE A 16 -21.12 -40.33 -12.81
CA PHE A 16 -20.22 -39.26 -13.27
C PHE A 16 -20.57 -37.89 -12.70
N LEU A 17 -21.86 -37.58 -12.50
CA LEU A 17 -22.28 -36.28 -11.95
C LEU A 17 -21.84 -36.09 -10.49
N ILE A 18 -21.77 -37.16 -9.70
CA ILE A 18 -21.39 -37.11 -8.28
C ILE A 18 -19.88 -36.91 -8.13
N VAL A 19 -19.06 -37.53 -8.98
CA VAL A 19 -17.59 -37.35 -8.96
C VAL A 19 -17.19 -35.93 -9.38
N CYS A 20 -17.91 -35.30 -10.32
CA CYS A 20 -17.65 -33.92 -10.70
C CYS A 20 -17.96 -32.91 -9.59
N ILE A 21 -18.96 -33.17 -8.73
CA ILE A 21 -19.28 -32.29 -7.59
C ILE A 21 -18.21 -32.40 -6.48
N PHE A 22 -17.60 -33.57 -6.29
CA PHE A 22 -16.51 -33.73 -5.31
C PHE A 22 -15.17 -33.16 -5.77
N ILE A 23 -14.90 -33.14 -7.09
CA ILE A 23 -13.68 -32.51 -7.64
C ILE A 23 -13.80 -30.97 -7.69
N LEU A 24 -15.02 -30.42 -7.77
CA LEU A 24 -15.24 -28.97 -7.70
C LEU A 24 -15.13 -28.39 -6.28
N LEU A 25 -15.19 -29.22 -5.23
CA LEU A 25 -15.08 -28.79 -3.84
C LEU A 25 -13.64 -28.82 -3.28
N SER A 26 -12.66 -29.40 -4.00
CA SER A 26 -11.28 -29.53 -3.50
C SER A 26 -10.34 -28.37 -3.84
N VAL A 27 -10.84 -27.28 -4.44
CA VAL A 27 -10.05 -26.04 -4.63
C VAL A 27 -10.21 -25.09 -3.43
N ALA A 28 -10.92 -25.50 -2.38
CA ALA A 28 -10.94 -24.81 -1.10
C ALA A 28 -9.73 -25.25 -0.27
N GLY A 29 -8.57 -24.58 -0.40
CA GLY A 29 -7.48 -24.90 0.54
C GLY A 29 -6.09 -24.35 0.31
N LEU A 30 -5.79 -23.64 -0.77
CA LEU A 30 -4.59 -22.80 -0.81
C LEU A 30 -4.96 -21.41 -0.32
N ALA A 31 -5.21 -21.30 0.99
CA ALA A 31 -5.02 -20.04 1.68
C ALA A 31 -3.54 -19.70 1.53
N PHE A 32 -3.17 -18.98 0.47
CA PHE A 32 -1.92 -18.26 0.43
C PHE A 32 -1.95 -17.36 1.65
N THR A 33 -1.18 -17.70 2.69
CA THR A 33 -0.94 -16.79 3.80
C THR A 33 -0.16 -15.63 3.21
N ILE A 34 -0.88 -14.60 2.75
CA ILE A 34 -0.28 -13.32 2.38
C ILE A 34 0.32 -12.81 3.68
N LYS A 35 1.65 -12.90 3.81
CA LYS A 35 2.38 -12.40 4.96
C LYS A 35 3.18 -11.19 4.51
N PRO A 36 2.55 -10.02 4.38
CA PRO A 36 3.24 -8.82 3.89
C PRO A 36 4.02 -8.12 5.00
N SER A 37 3.89 -8.57 6.27
CA SER A 37 4.62 -8.02 7.40
C SER A 37 6.12 -8.04 7.12
N GLY A 38 6.74 -6.88 7.03
CA GLY A 38 8.11 -6.80 6.54
C GLY A 38 8.57 -5.36 6.38
N LYS A 39 9.89 -5.22 6.24
CA LYS A 39 10.57 -3.95 6.00
C LYS A 39 11.19 -3.95 4.61
N TYR A 40 10.96 -2.88 3.86
CA TYR A 40 11.35 -2.72 2.48
C TYR A 40 12.13 -1.41 2.34
N ARG A 41 13.41 -1.52 1.97
CA ARG A 41 14.25 -0.36 1.69
C ARG A 41 13.91 0.21 0.33
N LEU A 42 13.76 1.53 0.28
CA LEU A 42 13.51 2.32 -0.91
C LEU A 42 14.70 3.25 -1.11
N ASP A 43 15.32 3.14 -2.29
CA ASP A 43 16.47 3.93 -2.69
C ASP A 43 16.31 4.22 -4.19
N PHE A 44 15.82 5.42 -4.52
CA PHE A 44 15.46 5.78 -5.89
C PHE A 44 15.43 7.29 -6.13
N PHE A 45 15.34 7.69 -7.40
CA PHE A 45 15.25 9.10 -7.79
C PHE A 45 13.82 9.50 -8.19
N THR A 46 13.43 10.70 -7.78
CA THR A 46 12.16 11.35 -8.12
C THR A 46 12.37 12.85 -8.35
N LYS A 47 11.38 13.52 -8.94
CA LYS A 47 11.39 14.98 -9.17
C LYS A 47 10.20 15.65 -8.49
N HIS A 48 10.25 16.97 -8.43
CA HIS A 48 9.20 17.81 -7.83
C HIS A 48 8.92 17.49 -6.36
N ASN A 49 9.95 17.05 -5.62
CA ASN A 49 9.89 16.85 -4.17
C ASN A 49 8.74 15.93 -3.75
N GLN A 50 8.42 14.92 -4.56
CA GLN A 50 7.32 14.01 -4.28
C GLN A 50 7.55 12.61 -4.85
N PHE A 51 6.93 11.62 -4.21
CA PHE A 51 6.72 10.28 -4.76
C PHE A 51 5.36 9.75 -4.28
N TYR A 52 4.93 8.61 -4.80
CA TYR A 52 3.59 8.09 -4.52
C TYR A 52 3.61 6.68 -3.93
N LEU A 53 2.66 6.44 -3.04
CA LEU A 53 2.28 5.12 -2.55
C LEU A 53 0.83 4.86 -2.99
N CYS A 54 0.58 3.81 -3.76
CA CYS A 54 -0.72 3.61 -4.40
C CYS A 54 -1.13 2.14 -4.51
N ASP A 55 -2.43 1.90 -4.68
CA ASP A 55 -2.93 0.68 -5.30
C ASP A 55 -2.46 0.61 -6.76
N SER A 56 -2.18 -0.59 -7.29
CA SER A 56 -1.74 -0.74 -8.68
C SER A 56 -2.80 -0.37 -9.72
N ALA A 57 -4.07 -0.39 -9.34
CA ALA A 57 -5.21 -0.03 -10.18
C ALA A 57 -5.83 1.29 -9.72
N TYR A 58 -5.02 2.18 -9.14
CA TYR A 58 -5.45 3.50 -8.69
C TYR A 58 -6.12 4.30 -9.83
N LYS A 59 -7.17 5.05 -9.49
CA LYS A 59 -7.94 5.88 -10.43
C LYS A 59 -7.88 7.36 -10.10
N SER A 60 -7.41 7.69 -8.90
CA SER A 60 -7.26 9.07 -8.44
C SER A 60 -6.29 9.88 -9.32
N ASN A 61 -6.61 11.17 -9.47
CA ASN A 61 -5.85 12.10 -10.31
C ASN A 61 -4.98 13.00 -9.43
N THR A 62 -3.68 12.70 -9.36
CA THR A 62 -2.70 13.47 -8.57
C THR A 62 -2.44 14.88 -9.09
N GLY A 63 -2.83 15.16 -10.34
CA GLY A 63 -2.80 16.50 -10.94
C GLY A 63 -4.06 17.34 -10.66
N SER A 64 -5.06 16.77 -9.97
CA SER A 64 -6.24 17.53 -9.54
C SER A 64 -5.87 18.62 -8.53
N ASN A 65 -6.53 19.76 -8.59
CA ASN A 65 -6.39 20.84 -7.61
C ASN A 65 -6.87 20.45 -6.19
N THR A 66 -7.56 19.32 -6.07
CA THR A 66 -8.01 18.75 -4.79
C THR A 66 -7.00 17.80 -4.15
N PHE A 67 -5.96 17.37 -4.88
CA PHE A 67 -4.98 16.40 -4.39
C PHE A 67 -3.87 17.10 -3.61
N TRP A 68 -3.14 17.98 -4.29
CA TRP A 68 -2.10 18.82 -3.70
C TRP A 68 -2.66 20.22 -3.36
N THR A 69 -3.54 20.27 -2.36
CA THR A 69 -4.04 21.55 -1.83
C THR A 69 -2.95 22.28 -1.04
N PRO A 70 -3.10 23.58 -0.72
CA PRO A 70 -2.18 24.28 0.18
C PRO A 70 -1.95 23.55 1.51
N GLU A 71 -3.00 22.97 2.09
CA GLU A 71 -2.92 22.17 3.29
C GLU A 71 -2.15 20.86 3.05
N ALA A 72 -2.32 20.21 1.89
CA ALA A 72 -1.57 19.00 1.55
C ALA A 72 -0.07 19.27 1.38
N TYR A 73 0.30 20.40 0.79
CA TYR A 73 1.69 20.83 0.71
C TYR A 73 2.26 21.16 2.09
N HIS A 74 1.50 21.88 2.92
CA HIS A 74 1.89 22.21 4.29
C HIS A 74 2.07 20.96 5.17
N ASP A 75 1.17 20.00 5.05
CA ASP A 75 1.17 18.73 5.79
C ASP A 75 2.04 17.67 5.12
N ARG A 76 2.65 18.00 3.98
CA ARG A 76 3.55 17.13 3.18
C ARG A 76 2.93 15.78 2.79
N LEU A 77 1.60 15.72 2.68
CA LEU A 77 0.86 14.51 2.36
C LEU A 77 -0.40 14.83 1.55
N GLY A 78 -0.34 14.55 0.25
CA GLY A 78 -1.49 14.48 -0.66
C GLY A 78 -2.26 13.19 -0.41
N VAL A 79 -3.59 13.28 -0.34
CA VAL A 79 -4.45 12.15 0.01
C VAL A 79 -5.59 12.07 -0.99
N ASP A 80 -5.77 10.89 -1.55
CA ASP A 80 -7.00 10.48 -2.23
C ASP A 80 -7.27 9.01 -1.90
N TYR A 81 -8.34 8.46 -2.46
CA TYR A 81 -8.90 7.17 -2.07
C TYR A 81 -7.91 6.00 -2.16
N ASP A 82 -7.13 5.92 -3.23
CA ASP A 82 -6.27 4.77 -3.58
C ASP A 82 -4.79 5.16 -3.82
N ILE A 83 -4.43 6.40 -3.51
CA ILE A 83 -3.07 6.94 -3.68
C ILE A 83 -2.77 8.02 -2.64
N LEU A 84 -1.55 7.97 -2.12
CA LEU A 84 -0.95 9.00 -1.27
C LEU A 84 0.24 9.63 -2.00
N GLY A 85 0.31 10.95 -1.97
CA GLY A 85 1.46 11.72 -2.43
C GLY A 85 2.30 12.11 -1.23
N ILE A 86 3.56 11.69 -1.19
CA ILE A 86 4.46 11.91 -0.07
C ILE A 86 5.45 13.01 -0.43
N GLY A 87 5.42 14.11 0.33
CA GLY A 87 6.32 15.25 0.14
C GLY A 87 7.69 15.02 0.75
N ILE A 88 8.73 15.18 -0.06
CA ILE A 88 10.14 15.08 0.36
C ILE A 88 10.82 16.46 0.36
N GLU A 89 11.98 16.60 1.00
CA GLU A 89 12.73 17.88 0.99
C GLU A 89 13.77 17.90 -0.11
N SER A 90 14.51 16.80 -0.30
CA SER A 90 15.48 16.69 -1.38
C SER A 90 14.84 16.69 -2.75
N TYR A 91 15.49 17.34 -3.69
CA TYR A 91 15.20 17.16 -5.10
C TYR A 91 16.04 15.97 -5.58
N GLY A 92 15.45 14.97 -6.24
CA GLY A 92 16.22 13.82 -6.71
C GLY A 92 16.13 12.61 -5.79
N HIS A 93 17.07 12.45 -4.85
CA HIS A 93 17.28 11.18 -4.17
C HIS A 93 16.34 10.92 -2.99
N VAL A 94 15.61 9.81 -3.02
CA VAL A 94 14.76 9.32 -1.93
C VAL A 94 15.45 8.18 -1.19
N LYS A 95 15.63 8.35 0.12
CA LYS A 95 16.04 7.29 1.06
C LYS A 95 14.90 7.04 2.04
N ALA A 96 14.26 5.88 1.94
CA ALA A 96 13.12 5.55 2.76
C ALA A 96 13.05 4.07 3.17
N ASP A 97 12.35 3.81 4.27
CA ASP A 97 12.00 2.47 4.72
C ASP A 97 10.47 2.35 4.79
N LEU A 98 9.89 1.42 4.04
CA LEU A 98 8.47 1.05 4.17
C LEU A 98 8.35 -0.19 5.05
N GLU A 99 7.59 -0.09 6.14
CA GLU A 99 7.32 -1.17 7.09
C GLU A 99 5.82 -1.49 7.08
N ILE A 100 5.47 -2.71 6.65
CA ILE A 100 4.10 -3.22 6.75
C ILE A 100 3.97 -3.93 8.09
N LEU A 101 2.98 -3.51 8.89
CA LEU A 101 2.74 -3.97 10.26
C LEU A 101 1.39 -4.69 10.34
N ASP A 102 1.30 -5.66 11.24
CA ASP A 102 0.05 -6.40 11.51
C ASP A 102 -0.95 -5.58 12.35
N SER A 103 -0.46 -4.56 13.07
CA SER A 103 -1.24 -3.68 13.92
C SER A 103 -0.70 -2.25 13.89
N ALA A 104 -1.39 -1.33 14.55
CA ALA A 104 -0.98 0.06 14.65
C ALA A 104 0.48 0.23 15.11
N ASP A 105 1.17 1.17 14.48
CA ASP A 105 2.54 1.53 14.84
C ASP A 105 2.58 2.05 16.30
N PRO A 106 3.31 1.36 17.20
CA PRO A 106 3.35 1.69 18.61
C PRO A 106 4.14 2.97 18.91
N GLN A 107 4.86 3.56 17.94
CA GLN A 107 5.61 4.78 18.13
C GLN A 107 4.67 5.94 18.53
N THR A 108 4.90 6.50 19.71
CA THR A 108 4.17 7.67 20.23
C THR A 108 5.07 8.88 20.49
N ASP A 109 6.37 8.67 20.67
CA ASP A 109 7.34 9.76 20.79
C ASP A 109 7.85 10.17 19.41
N PHE A 110 7.71 11.44 19.05
CA PHE A 110 8.14 11.97 17.76
C PHE A 110 9.35 12.89 17.87
N GLY A 111 10.05 12.92 19.01
CA GLY A 111 11.17 13.83 19.29
C GLY A 111 12.23 13.86 18.19
N GLN A 112 12.63 12.68 17.69
CA GLN A 112 13.69 12.51 16.68
C GLN A 112 13.31 12.90 15.24
N TYR A 113 12.03 13.05 14.93
CA TYR A 113 11.56 13.34 13.57
C TYR A 113 11.34 14.84 13.38
N ASN A 114 11.54 15.38 12.18
CA ASN A 114 11.18 16.77 11.89
C ASN A 114 9.68 16.94 11.63
N HIS A 115 9.05 15.96 11.01
CA HIS A 115 7.63 15.96 10.68
C HIS A 115 7.05 14.55 10.79
N VAL A 116 5.79 14.44 11.23
CA VAL A 116 5.05 13.17 11.26
C VAL A 116 3.61 13.42 10.88
N VAL A 117 3.13 12.70 9.86
CA VAL A 117 1.77 12.79 9.34
C VAL A 117 1.25 11.40 9.00
N GLU A 118 -0.05 11.19 9.13
CA GLU A 118 -0.71 9.96 8.74
C GLU A 118 -2.00 10.21 7.97
N ALA A 119 -2.36 9.30 7.08
CA ALA A 119 -3.63 9.27 6.38
C ALA A 119 -4.01 7.81 6.05
N GLY A 120 -5.23 7.59 5.59
CA GLY A 120 -5.60 6.27 5.10
C GLY A 120 -5.45 6.13 3.59
N ILE A 121 -5.27 4.90 3.13
CA ILE A 121 -5.28 4.49 1.73
C ILE A 121 -6.10 3.21 1.56
N THR A 122 -6.86 3.11 0.46
CA THR A 122 -7.58 1.89 0.10
C THR A 122 -6.84 1.13 -0.98
N ILE A 123 -6.53 -0.14 -0.72
CA ILE A 123 -5.89 -1.06 -1.66
C ILE A 123 -6.94 -2.07 -2.11
N GLN A 124 -7.40 -1.95 -3.36
CA GLN A 124 -8.45 -2.81 -3.93
C GLN A 124 -7.88 -3.99 -4.71
N SER A 125 -6.82 -3.76 -5.46
CA SER A 125 -6.17 -4.78 -6.31
C SER A 125 -5.40 -5.81 -5.50
N GLY A 126 -5.02 -5.47 -4.26
CA GLY A 126 -4.09 -6.26 -3.45
C GLY A 126 -2.64 -6.12 -3.89
N LEU A 127 -2.33 -5.17 -4.78
CA LEU A 127 -0.97 -4.86 -5.22
C LEU A 127 -0.63 -3.42 -4.87
N LEU A 128 0.14 -3.22 -3.81
CA LEU A 128 0.68 -1.94 -3.38
C LEU A 128 1.89 -1.58 -4.24
N GLN A 129 2.03 -0.31 -4.62
CA GLN A 129 3.16 0.19 -5.39
C GLN A 129 3.75 1.46 -4.80
N VAL A 130 5.07 1.62 -4.98
CA VAL A 130 5.76 2.89 -4.81
C VAL A 130 6.19 3.39 -6.19
N LEU A 131 5.81 4.62 -6.54
CA LEU A 131 6.08 5.25 -7.84
C LEU A 131 6.88 6.54 -7.67
N ASN A 132 7.79 6.83 -8.61
CA ASN A 132 8.38 8.16 -8.73
C ASN A 132 7.48 9.13 -9.51
N PHE A 133 7.93 10.38 -9.60
CA PHE A 133 7.34 11.42 -10.44
C PHE A 133 8.42 12.11 -11.30
N PRO A 134 8.16 12.51 -12.55
CA PRO A 134 6.89 12.41 -13.29
C PRO A 134 6.70 11.12 -14.10
N ASP A 135 7.69 10.21 -14.09
CA ASP A 135 7.67 9.04 -14.98
C ASP A 135 6.69 7.94 -14.53
N TYR A 136 6.18 8.02 -13.29
CA TYR A 136 5.33 6.98 -12.67
C TYR A 136 5.96 5.57 -12.72
N LYS A 137 7.29 5.50 -12.70
CA LYS A 137 8.04 4.25 -12.66
C LYS A 137 7.87 3.63 -11.28
N SER A 138 7.52 2.34 -11.26
CA SER A 138 7.39 1.56 -10.03
C SER A 138 8.74 1.08 -9.53
N TYR A 139 9.05 1.40 -8.27
CA TYR A 139 10.27 0.99 -7.55
C TYR A 139 10.02 -0.11 -6.52
N LEU A 140 8.77 -0.28 -6.09
CA LEU A 140 8.34 -1.36 -5.23
C LEU A 140 6.97 -1.84 -5.67
N LYS A 141 6.76 -3.17 -5.64
CA LYS A 141 5.47 -3.83 -5.82
C LYS A 141 5.31 -4.90 -4.76
N LEU A 142 4.26 -4.83 -3.96
CA LEU A 142 3.98 -5.77 -2.88
C LEU A 142 2.58 -6.33 -2.99
N ILE A 143 2.47 -7.65 -2.93
CA ILE A 143 1.17 -8.31 -2.79
C ILE A 143 0.76 -8.22 -1.32
N ILE A 144 -0.34 -7.52 -1.06
CA ILE A 144 -0.92 -7.37 0.27
C ILE A 144 -2.42 -7.72 0.22
N LYS A 145 -3.03 -7.90 1.39
CA LYS A 145 -4.48 -8.16 1.46
C LYS A 145 -5.24 -6.91 0.97
N PRO A 146 -6.25 -7.03 0.09
CA PRO A 146 -7.13 -5.91 -0.21
C PRO A 146 -7.82 -5.37 1.06
N GLY A 147 -7.90 -4.06 1.21
CA GLY A 147 -8.47 -3.44 2.38
C GLY A 147 -8.12 -1.97 2.55
N LYS A 148 -8.50 -1.44 3.71
CA LYS A 148 -8.14 -0.09 4.15
C LYS A 148 -6.93 -0.15 5.08
N TYR A 149 -6.03 0.79 4.90
CA TYR A 149 -4.79 0.86 5.64
C TYR A 149 -4.56 2.28 6.13
N ARG A 150 -4.03 2.41 7.35
CA ARG A 150 -3.38 3.64 7.78
C ARG A 150 -1.95 3.62 7.29
N VAL A 151 -1.47 4.77 6.83
CA VAL A 151 -0.07 5.02 6.51
C VAL A 151 0.39 6.18 7.35
N ARG A 152 1.53 6.04 8.01
CA ARG A 152 2.20 7.11 8.73
C ARG A 152 3.57 7.33 8.13
N VAL A 153 3.85 8.58 7.79
CA VAL A 153 5.13 9.04 7.25
C VAL A 153 5.84 9.84 8.33
N TYR A 154 7.05 9.40 8.65
CA TYR A 154 7.98 10.10 9.51
C TYR A 154 9.09 10.69 8.64
N SER A 155 9.30 11.98 8.74
CA SER A 155 10.35 12.68 7.99
C SER A 155 11.41 13.18 8.96
N SER A 156 12.67 12.95 8.63
CA SER A 156 13.85 13.37 9.40
C SER A 156 14.91 13.93 8.46
N GLY A 157 15.85 14.73 8.96
CA GLY A 157 16.93 15.33 8.17
C GLY A 157 16.51 16.51 7.27
N LEU A 158 15.30 17.07 7.45
CA LEU A 158 14.74 18.08 6.53
C LEU A 158 15.44 19.46 6.57
N GLY A 159 16.38 19.69 7.47
CA GLY A 159 17.09 20.97 7.61
C GLY A 159 18.40 21.08 6.84
N ASN A 160 18.91 19.97 6.28
CA ASN A 160 20.24 19.87 5.68
C ASN A 160 20.14 19.35 4.24
N VAL A 161 19.43 20.07 3.38
CA VAL A 161 19.35 19.79 1.95
C VAL A 161 20.12 20.88 1.22
N ASP A 162 21.14 20.49 0.47
CA ASP A 162 21.83 21.37 -0.46
C ASP A 162 20.91 21.58 -1.67
N THR A 163 20.50 22.82 -1.93
CA THR A 163 19.57 23.14 -3.02
C THR A 163 20.18 22.93 -4.39
N GLU A 164 21.50 22.87 -4.48
CA GLU A 164 22.26 22.67 -5.73
C GLU A 164 22.64 21.20 -5.95
N ALA A 165 22.45 20.34 -4.94
CA ALA A 165 22.72 18.91 -5.05
C ALA A 165 21.39 18.13 -5.17
N ASP A 166 21.36 17.14 -6.07
CA ASP A 166 20.26 16.17 -6.17
C ASP A 166 20.22 15.18 -4.97
N GLU A 167 20.94 15.49 -3.90
CA GLU A 167 21.11 14.66 -2.71
C GLU A 167 20.97 15.50 -1.44
N GLY A 168 20.16 15.01 -0.51
CA GLY A 168 20.06 15.58 0.83
C GLY A 168 20.12 14.52 1.92
N GLN A 169 20.06 15.00 3.16
CA GLN A 169 20.12 14.17 4.36
C GLN A 169 18.74 13.72 4.82
N ASP A 170 17.69 14.01 4.05
CA ASP A 170 16.35 13.64 4.41
C ASP A 170 16.13 12.13 4.31
N HIS A 171 15.43 11.60 5.30
CA HIS A 171 15.12 10.18 5.39
C HIS A 171 13.68 10.00 5.85
N TYR A 172 13.02 9.00 5.27
CA TYR A 172 11.61 8.72 5.51
C TYR A 172 11.42 7.32 6.08
N LYS A 173 10.83 7.22 7.28
CA LYS A 173 10.23 5.97 7.74
C LYS A 173 8.75 6.03 7.37
N ILE A 174 8.23 4.96 6.79
CA ILE A 174 6.82 4.84 6.41
C ILE A 174 6.30 3.57 7.04
N THR A 175 5.28 3.65 7.89
CA THR A 175 4.62 2.48 8.45
C THR A 175 3.20 2.38 7.91
N MET A 176 2.75 1.16 7.64
CA MET A 176 1.44 0.89 7.09
C MET A 176 0.80 -0.30 7.80
N TRP A 177 -0.45 -0.16 8.25
CA TRP A 177 -1.17 -1.20 8.98
C TRP A 177 -2.68 -1.17 8.67
N PRO A 178 -3.40 -2.28 8.84
CA PRO A 178 -4.86 -2.30 8.65
C PRO A 178 -5.57 -1.32 9.59
N ASP A 179 -6.38 -0.41 9.05
CA ASP A 179 -7.14 0.58 9.81
C ASP A 179 -8.26 1.17 8.93
N SER A 180 -9.33 1.65 9.54
CA SER A 180 -10.45 2.28 8.82
C SER A 180 -10.41 3.81 8.80
N ARG A 181 -9.49 4.46 9.53
CA ARG A 181 -9.33 5.91 9.57
C ARG A 181 -8.65 6.42 8.31
N MET A 182 -9.36 7.27 7.56
CA MET A 182 -8.94 7.71 6.23
C MET A 182 -8.45 9.17 6.19
N GLU A 183 -8.79 9.95 7.20
CA GLU A 183 -8.48 11.37 7.28
C GLU A 183 -6.97 11.63 7.41
N ARG A 184 -6.47 12.68 6.75
CA ARG A 184 -5.13 13.19 7.01
C ARG A 184 -5.07 13.76 8.44
N LYS A 185 -4.02 13.41 9.18
CA LYS A 185 -3.75 13.92 10.52
C LYS A 185 -2.26 14.14 10.70
N VAL A 186 -1.87 15.38 10.97
CA VAL A 186 -0.51 15.72 11.39
C VAL A 186 -0.34 15.37 12.87
N LEU A 187 0.72 14.64 13.19
CA LEU A 187 1.12 14.28 14.56
C LEU A 187 2.29 15.13 15.06
N LYS A 188 3.14 15.61 14.15
CA LYS A 188 4.19 16.59 14.41
C LYS A 188 4.39 17.47 13.18
N GLN A 189 4.21 18.77 13.33
CA GLN A 189 4.44 19.73 12.23
C GLN A 189 5.94 20.06 12.10
N LEU A 190 6.39 20.27 10.86
CA LEU A 190 7.74 20.77 10.60
C LEU A 190 7.80 22.23 11.07
N VAL A 191 8.79 22.56 11.88
CA VAL A 191 9.09 23.95 12.25
C VAL A 191 10.28 24.40 11.41
N LYS A 192 10.02 25.18 10.35
CA LYS A 192 11.08 25.87 9.60
C LYS A 192 11.57 27.04 10.47
N LYS A 193 12.88 27.08 10.73
CA LYS A 193 13.52 28.20 11.43
C LYS A 193 13.83 29.32 10.46
#